data_AF-A0A2E0F6W3-F1
#
_entry.id   AF-A0A2E0F6W3-F1
#
_cell.length_a   1.000
_cell.length_b   1.000
_cell.length_c   1.000
_cell.angle_alpha   90.00
_cell.angle_beta   90.00
_cell.angle_gamma   90.00
#
_symmetry.space_group_name_H-M   'P 1'
#
loop_
_entity.id
_entity.type
_entity.pdbx_description
1 polymer ?
#
loop_
_entity_poly.entity_id
_entity_poly.type
_entity_poly.pdbx_seq_one_letter_code
_entity_poly.pdbx_strand_id
1 'polypeptide(L)' 'NVQTLVKRIDVYKKNTLPIVEYYKEKGILSEINGMLKIEEVSQKILKIIS' A
#
# COMPACT_ATOMS: atom_id res chain seq x y z
N ASN A 1 -19.71 -12.61 4.70
CA ASN A 1 -19.79 -12.40 6.16
C ASN A 1 -18.89 -11.22 6.53
N VAL A 2 -19.45 -10.11 7.01
CA VAL A 2 -18.73 -8.84 7.30
C VAL A 2 -17.65 -9.01 8.38
N GLN A 3 -17.90 -9.87 9.38
CA GLN A 3 -16.96 -10.12 10.48
C GLN A 3 -15.62 -10.67 9.99
N THR A 4 -15.63 -11.53 8.97
CA THR A 4 -14.42 -12.07 8.35
C THR A 4 -13.59 -10.99 7.67
N LEU A 5 -14.24 -10.03 7.01
CA LEU A 5 -13.57 -8.92 6.35
C LEU A 5 -12.89 -8.00 7.37
N VAL A 6 -13.59 -7.66 8.45
CA VAL A 6 -13.04 -6.87 9.58
C VAL A 6 -11.79 -7.57 10.13
N LYS A 7 -11.88 -8.88 10.41
CA LYS A 7 -10.74 -9.62 10.94
C LYS A 7 -9.52 -9.60 10.02
N ARG A 8 -9.72 -9.67 8.69
CA ARG A 8 -8.62 -9.57 7.70
C ARG A 8 -7.97 -8.18 7.73
N ILE A 9 -8.77 -7.12 7.80
CA ILE A 9 -8.27 -5.75 7.90
C ILE A 9 -7.47 -5.55 9.19
N ASP A 10 -7.96 -6.06 10.33
CA ASP A 10 -7.26 -5.95 11.62
C ASP A 10 -5.91 -6.67 11.59
N VAL A 11 -5.86 -7.87 11.02
CA VAL A 11 -4.61 -8.63 10.87
C VAL A 11 -3.62 -7.90 9.97
N TYR A 12 -4.08 -7.36 8.85
CA TYR A 12 -3.23 -6.54 7.96
C TYR A 12 -2.66 -5.32 8.69
N LYS A 13 -3.50 -4.57 9.42
CA LYS A 13 -3.08 -3.41 10.20
C LYS A 13 -2.06 -3.76 11.29
N LYS A 14 -2.22 -4.90 11.95
CA LYS A 14 -1.33 -5.33 13.03
C LYS A 14 0.01 -5.85 12.52
N ASN A 15 0.00 -6.67 11.46
CA ASN A 15 1.15 -7.48 11.08
C ASN A 15 1.87 -6.98 9.83
N THR A 16 1.16 -6.34 8.89
CA THR A 16 1.71 -5.94 7.59
C THR A 16 1.96 -4.44 7.52
N LEU A 17 1.03 -3.62 8.01
CA LEU A 17 1.15 -2.16 7.95
C LEU A 17 2.42 -1.60 8.61
N PRO A 18 2.94 -2.13 9.74
CA PRO A 18 4.17 -1.61 10.35
C PRO A 18 5.42 -1.70 9.46
N ILE A 19 5.43 -2.60 8.47
CA ILE A 19 6.53 -2.76 7.51
C ILE A 19 6.72 -1.50 6.65
N VAL A 20 5.64 -0.71 6.46
CA VAL A 20 5.69 0.57 5.73
C VAL A 20 6.67 1.54 6.42
N GLU A 21 6.64 1.64 7.74
CA GLU A 21 7.53 2.54 8.49
C GLU A 21 9.01 2.15 8.28
N TYR A 22 9.31 0.85 8.33
CA TYR A 22 10.67 0.33 8.08
C TYR A 22 11.23 0.73 6.70
N TYR A 23 10.41 0.67 5.64
CA TYR A 23 10.85 1.08 4.29
C TYR A 23 10.88 2.60 4.11
N LYS A 24 10.02 3.31 4.83
CA LYS A 24 9.99 4.77 4.87
C LYS A 24 11.25 5.34 5.52
N GLU A 25 11.66 4.81 6.67
CA GLU A 25 12.90 5.19 7.37
C GLU A 25 14.14 4.94 6.52
N LYS A 26 14.12 3.94 5.65
CA LYS A 26 15.20 3.66 4.68
C LYS A 26 15.22 4.59 3.47
N GLY A 27 14.20 5.43 3.28
CA GLY A 27 14.10 6.35 2.15
C GLY A 27 13.88 5.68 0.79
N ILE A 28 13.43 4.41 0.77
CA ILE A 28 13.19 3.64 -0.46
C ILE A 28 11.71 3.38 -0.74
N LEU A 29 10.82 3.83 0.14
CA LEU A 29 9.38 3.70 -0.05
C LEU A 29 8.88 4.77 -1.04
N SER A 30 8.10 4.33 -2.03
CA SER A 30 7.30 5.21 -2.90
C SER A 30 5.81 4.96 -2.68
N GLU A 31 5.04 6.02 -2.45
CA GLU A 31 3.60 5.94 -2.18
C GLU A 31 2.77 6.37 -3.41
N ILE A 32 1.70 5.62 -3.70
CA ILE A 32 0.80 5.88 -4.84
C ILE A 32 -0.65 5.84 -4.35
N ASN A 33 -1.45 6.84 -4.72
CA ASN A 33 -2.88 6.84 -4.46
C ASN A 33 -3.60 5.82 -5.36
N GLY A 34 -4.06 4.72 -4.76
CA GLY A 34 -4.79 3.65 -5.46
C GLY A 34 -6.26 3.96 -5.81
N MET A 35 -6.78 5.14 -5.42
CA MET A 35 -8.16 5.57 -5.74
C MET A 35 -8.27 6.28 -7.10
N LEU A 36 -7.16 6.47 -7.81
CA LEU A 36 -7.11 7.06 -9.14
C LEU A 36 -7.58 6.06 -10.21
N LYS A 37 -7.72 6.52 -11.46
CA LYS A 37 -7.99 5.61 -12.58
C LYS A 37 -6.82 4.64 -12.77
N ILE A 38 -7.12 3.46 -13.30
CA ILE A 38 -6.13 2.39 -13.50
C ILE A 38 -4.94 2.89 -14.32
N GLU A 39 -5.20 3.67 -15.36
CA GLU A 39 -4.19 4.24 -16.26
C GLU A 39 -3.25 5.20 -15.50
N GLU A 40 -3.81 6.03 -14.61
CA GLU A 40 -3.04 6.99 -13.80
C GLU A 40 -2.17 6.27 -12.76
N VAL A 41 -2.71 5.23 -12.10
CA VAL A 41 -1.94 4.40 -11.17
C VAL A 41 -0.78 3.73 -11.91
N SER A 42 -1.05 3.16 -13.08
CA SER A 42 -0.04 2.46 -13.89
C SER A 42 1.09 3.40 -14.33
N GLN A 43 0.75 4.61 -14.78
CA GLN A 43 1.75 5.65 -15.12
C GLN A 43 2.59 6.07 -13.91
N LYS A 44 1.97 6.22 -12.73
CA LYS A 44 2.69 6.54 -11.49
C LYS A 44 3.68 5.43 -11.10
N ILE A 45 3.29 4.16 -11.25
CA ILE A 45 4.18 3.02 -11.00
C ILE A 45 5.37 3.07 -11.97
N LEU A 46 5.12 3.21 -13.28
CA LEU A 46 6.18 3.26 -14.29
C LEU A 46 7.19 4.38 -14.03
N LYS A 47 6.71 5.56 -13.62
CA LYS A 47 7.58 6.71 -13.28
C LYS A 47 8.53 6.45 -12.11
N ILE A 48 8.23 5.49 -11.23
CA ILE A 48 9.08 5.15 -10.09
C ILE A 48 10.15 4.12 -10.47
N ILE A 49 9.84 3.21 -11.40
CA ILE A 49 10.70 2.06 -11.73
C ILE A 49 11.51 2.21 -13.02
N SER A 50 11.18 3.19 -13.88
CA SER A 50 11.85 3.49 -15.15
C SER A 50 12.70 4.74 -15.05
#